data_AF-A0A7W0VBR4-F1
#
_entry.id   AF-A0A7W0VBR4-F1
#
_cell.length_a   1.000
_cell.length_b   1.000
_cell.length_c   1.000
_cell.angle_alpha   90.00
_cell.angle_beta   90.00
_cell.angle_gamma   90.00
#
_symmetry.space_group_name_H-M   'P 1'
#
loop_
_entity.id
_entity.type
_entity.pdbx_description
1 polymer ?
#
loop_
_entity_poly.entity_id
_entity_poly.type
_entity_poly.pdbx_seq_one_letter_code
_entity_poly.pdbx_strand_id
1 'polypeptide(L)'
;MTTVNHYRPNLRDTFFQLFEVLEIQSSVLGKAPFDSMDEDSARAALESFLEVMQSAWAPAFAEGDRVGAKFDGKGNVTLPPGFNKALDAYYAGGWNKLELPENLGGFGAPPTVQWAAFEMMAGANPSVTFYILGTMMAKIIDQFGTPAQKQRYVKPMLDQHWGATMVLTEPGAGSDVGAGTTKATHVAGDEYLLDGVKRFITNGDFDHPKN
;
A
#
# COMPACT_ATOMS: atom_id res chain seq x y z
N MET A 1 -17.99 -23.98 -4.92
CA MET A 1 -16.79 -24.80 -4.59
C MET A 1 -15.92 -23.94 -3.70
N THR A 2 -15.69 -24.34 -2.46
CA THR A 2 -14.71 -23.68 -1.58
C THR A 2 -13.33 -23.91 -2.18
N THR A 3 -12.80 -22.91 -2.86
CA THR A 3 -11.39 -22.89 -3.27
C THR A 3 -10.57 -23.04 -2.00
N VAL A 4 -9.87 -24.17 -1.86
CA VAL A 4 -8.95 -24.39 -0.74
C VAL A 4 -7.80 -23.41 -0.93
N ASN A 5 -7.92 -22.25 -0.28
CA ASN A 5 -6.88 -21.24 -0.27
C ASN A 5 -5.82 -21.58 0.79
N HIS A 6 -4.59 -21.10 0.64
CA HIS A 6 -3.53 -21.28 1.65
C HIS A 6 -3.80 -20.46 2.91
N TYR A 7 -4.35 -19.25 2.72
CA TYR A 7 -4.58 -18.30 3.79
C TYR A 7 -5.74 -18.72 4.71
N ARG A 8 -5.47 -18.72 6.02
CA ARG A 8 -6.41 -19.06 7.10
C ARG A 8 -6.49 -17.87 8.07
N PRO A 9 -7.38 -16.91 7.85
CA PRO A 9 -7.49 -15.71 8.70
C PRO A 9 -8.05 -16.05 10.09
N ASN A 10 -7.76 -15.20 11.08
CA ASN A 10 -8.37 -15.26 12.41
C ASN A 10 -9.09 -13.96 12.76
N LEU A 11 -10.10 -13.60 11.95
CA LEU A 11 -10.87 -12.36 12.13
C LEU A 11 -11.54 -12.26 13.52
N ARG A 12 -11.89 -13.40 14.13
CA ARG A 12 -12.44 -13.43 15.48
C ARG A 12 -11.44 -12.88 16.51
N ASP A 13 -10.18 -13.25 16.41
CA ASP A 13 -9.12 -12.75 17.31
C ASP A 13 -8.79 -11.29 17.02
N THR A 14 -8.77 -10.88 15.74
CA THR A 14 -8.68 -9.46 15.38
C THR A 14 -9.78 -8.64 16.06
N PHE A 15 -11.04 -9.10 16.00
CA PHE A 15 -12.17 -8.43 16.68
C PHE A 15 -12.08 -8.50 18.21
N PHE A 16 -11.59 -9.59 18.77
CA PHE A 16 -11.33 -9.70 20.21
C PHE A 16 -10.35 -8.61 20.64
N GLN A 17 -9.22 -8.49 19.95
CA GLN A 17 -8.21 -7.49 20.27
C GLN A 17 -8.74 -6.06 20.13
N LEU A 18 -9.40 -5.75 19.01
CA LEU A 18 -9.87 -4.39 18.74
C LEU A 18 -10.97 -3.95 19.72
N PHE A 19 -11.96 -4.80 19.97
CA PHE A 19 -13.22 -4.37 20.60
C PHE A 19 -13.41 -4.89 22.03
N GLU A 20 -12.74 -5.97 22.43
CA GLU A 20 -12.85 -6.53 23.79
C GLU A 20 -11.62 -6.22 24.65
N VAL A 21 -10.43 -6.08 24.05
CA VAL A 21 -9.18 -5.78 24.77
C VAL A 21 -8.82 -4.30 24.70
N LEU A 22 -8.73 -3.74 23.49
CA LEU A 22 -8.34 -2.35 23.27
C LEU A 22 -9.53 -1.38 23.36
N GLU A 23 -10.76 -1.90 23.27
CA GLU A 23 -12.01 -1.14 23.34
C GLU A 23 -12.00 0.12 22.45
N ILE A 24 -11.56 -0.02 21.20
CA ILE A 24 -11.38 1.13 20.28
C ILE A 24 -12.70 1.85 19.98
N GLN A 25 -13.84 1.16 20.08
CA GLN A 25 -15.18 1.73 19.98
C GLN A 25 -15.46 2.79 21.06
N SER A 26 -14.86 2.63 22.24
CA SER A 26 -15.05 3.53 23.37
C SER A 26 -14.00 4.63 23.39
N SER A 27 -12.79 4.36 22.88
CA SER A 27 -11.63 5.23 23.05
C SER A 27 -11.23 6.01 21.80
N VAL A 28 -11.47 5.49 20.59
CA VAL A 28 -10.92 6.01 19.32
C VAL A 28 -12.00 6.28 18.27
N LEU A 29 -12.87 5.30 18.00
CA LEU A 29 -13.90 5.40 16.96
C LEU A 29 -14.97 6.43 17.33
N GLY A 30 -15.54 7.10 16.32
CA GLY A 30 -16.52 8.16 16.50
C GLY A 30 -15.99 9.41 17.20
N LYS A 31 -14.66 9.58 17.27
CA LYS A 31 -13.99 10.70 17.91
C LYS A 31 -12.89 11.26 17.02
N ALA A 32 -12.74 12.57 17.01
CA ALA A 32 -11.69 13.24 16.24
C ALA A 32 -10.29 12.66 16.49
N PRO A 33 -9.52 12.35 15.42
CA PRO A 33 -9.80 12.64 14.01
C PRO A 33 -10.54 11.52 13.23
N PHE A 34 -11.14 10.54 13.90
CA PHE A 34 -11.78 9.35 13.32
C PHE A 34 -13.30 9.34 13.54
N ASP A 35 -13.94 10.52 13.40
CA ASP A 35 -15.37 10.70 13.68
C ASP A 35 -16.28 9.94 12.70
N SER A 36 -15.79 9.65 11.48
CA SER A 36 -16.57 9.00 10.42
C SER A 36 -16.67 7.48 10.51
N MET A 37 -15.91 6.84 11.42
CA MET A 37 -15.91 5.39 11.59
C MET A 37 -16.37 5.02 12.99
N ASP A 38 -17.34 4.11 13.05
CA ASP A 38 -17.86 3.46 14.26
C ASP A 38 -17.49 1.97 14.28
N GLU A 39 -17.88 1.25 15.33
CA GLU A 39 -17.57 -0.19 15.45
C GLU A 39 -18.19 -1.02 14.32
N ASP A 40 -19.45 -0.77 13.97
CA ASP A 40 -20.17 -1.54 12.96
C ASP A 40 -19.52 -1.37 11.58
N SER A 41 -19.19 -0.14 11.20
CA SER A 41 -18.49 0.16 9.95
C SER A 41 -17.07 -0.39 9.93
N ALA A 42 -16.33 -0.36 11.05
CA ALA A 42 -15.01 -0.96 11.14
C ALA A 42 -15.05 -2.49 10.96
N ARG A 43 -16.02 -3.17 11.60
CA ARG A 43 -16.23 -4.62 11.44
C ARG A 43 -16.60 -4.99 10.00
N ALA A 44 -17.59 -4.30 9.43
CA ALA A 44 -18.05 -4.53 8.07
C ALA A 44 -16.94 -4.28 7.04
N ALA A 45 -16.11 -3.26 7.25
CA ALA A 45 -14.96 -2.98 6.40
C ALA A 45 -13.93 -4.13 6.44
N LEU A 46 -13.58 -4.63 7.64
CA LEU A 46 -12.63 -5.74 7.78
C LEU A 46 -13.17 -7.06 7.21
N GLU A 47 -14.46 -7.35 7.38
CA GLU A 47 -15.11 -8.52 6.78
C GLU A 47 -15.09 -8.47 5.25
N SER A 48 -15.55 -7.35 4.68
CA SER A 48 -15.60 -7.15 3.23
C SER A 48 -14.19 -7.12 2.62
N PHE A 49 -13.22 -6.53 3.32
CA PHE A 49 -11.83 -6.53 2.91
C PHE A 49 -11.26 -7.96 2.88
N LEU A 50 -11.57 -8.77 3.90
CA LEU A 50 -11.15 -10.16 3.97
C LEU A 50 -11.68 -11.00 2.80
N GLU A 51 -12.90 -10.75 2.33
CA GLU A 51 -13.45 -11.44 1.16
C GLU A 51 -12.60 -11.20 -0.09
N VAL A 52 -12.12 -9.98 -0.32
CA VAL A 52 -11.20 -9.67 -1.44
C VAL A 52 -9.86 -10.35 -1.24
N MET A 53 -9.34 -10.37 -0.01
CA MET A 53 -8.08 -11.05 0.29
C MET A 53 -8.16 -12.55 0.01
N GLN A 54 -9.29 -13.20 0.35
CA GLN A 54 -9.50 -14.62 0.11
C GLN A 54 -9.83 -14.97 -1.34
N SER A 55 -10.58 -14.11 -2.05
CA SER A 55 -11.08 -14.40 -3.40
C SER A 55 -10.11 -14.00 -4.51
N ALA A 56 -9.28 -12.97 -4.30
CA ALA A 56 -8.40 -12.42 -5.33
C ALA A 56 -6.90 -12.46 -4.96
N TRP A 57 -6.54 -12.09 -3.72
CA TRP A 57 -5.12 -11.97 -3.34
C TRP A 57 -4.45 -13.30 -3.05
N ALA A 58 -5.06 -14.11 -2.18
CA ALA A 58 -4.46 -15.35 -1.75
C ALA A 58 -4.39 -16.42 -2.87
N PRO A 59 -5.32 -16.51 -3.84
CA PRO A 59 -5.13 -17.36 -5.02
C PRO A 59 -3.92 -16.97 -5.87
N ALA A 60 -3.54 -15.68 -5.90
CA ALA A 60 -2.38 -15.20 -6.65
C ALA A 60 -1.04 -15.53 -5.98
N PHE A 61 -1.04 -16.01 -4.73
CA PHE A 61 0.18 -16.25 -3.95
C PHE A 61 1.11 -17.29 -4.62
N ALA A 62 0.60 -18.50 -4.87
CA ALA A 62 1.40 -19.57 -5.47
C ALA A 62 1.73 -19.30 -6.95
N GLU A 63 0.86 -18.59 -7.68
CA GLU A 63 1.14 -18.17 -9.05
C GLU A 63 2.30 -17.18 -9.09
N GLY A 64 2.30 -16.18 -8.19
CA GLY A 64 3.33 -15.15 -8.13
C GLY A 64 4.74 -15.73 -7.98
N ASP A 65 4.89 -16.71 -7.09
CA ASP A 65 6.15 -17.42 -6.88
C ASP A 65 6.59 -18.25 -8.10
N ARG A 66 5.67 -19.00 -8.71
CA ARG A 66 5.97 -19.92 -9.83
C ARG A 66 6.22 -19.21 -11.15
N VAL A 67 5.53 -18.10 -11.39
CA VAL A 67 5.62 -17.33 -12.65
C VAL A 67 6.69 -16.26 -12.56
N GLY A 68 6.75 -15.54 -11.42
CA GLY A 68 7.67 -14.44 -11.19
C GLY A 68 7.42 -13.20 -12.05
N ALA A 69 8.00 -12.08 -11.64
CA ALA A 69 8.07 -10.88 -12.46
C ALA A 69 9.11 -11.06 -13.58
N LYS A 70 8.85 -10.49 -14.76
CA LYS A 70 9.73 -10.62 -15.93
C LYS A 70 10.30 -9.27 -16.34
N PHE A 71 11.63 -9.17 -16.35
CA PHE A 71 12.35 -8.02 -16.86
C PHE A 71 12.65 -8.20 -18.35
N ASP A 72 12.33 -7.19 -19.16
CA ASP A 72 12.50 -7.24 -20.63
C ASP A 72 13.92 -6.88 -21.12
N GLY A 73 14.82 -6.50 -20.20
CA GLY A 73 16.17 -6.04 -20.53
C GLY A 73 16.27 -4.59 -20.97
N LYS A 74 15.14 -3.87 -21.08
CA LYS A 74 15.03 -2.48 -21.57
C LYS A 74 14.48 -1.50 -20.52
N GLY A 75 14.18 -1.99 -19.33
CA GLY A 75 13.69 -1.17 -18.22
C GLY A 75 12.33 -1.59 -17.69
N ASN A 76 11.58 -2.42 -18.44
CA ASN A 76 10.20 -2.73 -18.08
C ASN A 76 10.08 -4.10 -17.40
N VAL A 77 9.17 -4.18 -16.44
CA VAL A 77 8.83 -5.35 -15.64
C VAL A 77 7.36 -5.68 -15.81
N THR A 78 7.07 -6.92 -16.24
CA THR A 78 5.71 -7.46 -16.31
C THR A 78 5.45 -8.30 -15.07
N LEU A 79 4.35 -8.01 -14.36
CA LEU A 79 3.93 -8.81 -13.20
C LEU A 79 3.23 -10.12 -13.61
N PRO A 80 3.20 -11.11 -12.71
CA PRO A 80 2.33 -12.27 -12.85
C PRO A 80 0.86 -11.83 -13.04
N PRO A 81 0.08 -12.44 -13.97
CA PRO A 81 -1.31 -12.06 -14.20
C PRO A 81 -2.19 -12.09 -12.94
N GLY A 82 -1.94 -13.03 -12.03
CA GLY A 82 -2.61 -13.09 -10.72
C GLY A 82 -2.41 -11.85 -9.86
N PHE A 83 -1.24 -11.19 -9.93
CA PHE A 83 -0.97 -9.97 -9.17
C PHE A 83 -1.80 -8.81 -9.70
N ASN A 84 -1.85 -8.62 -11.03
CA ASN A 84 -2.65 -7.57 -11.64
C ASN A 84 -4.15 -7.75 -11.33
N LYS A 85 -4.66 -8.99 -11.37
CA LYS A 85 -6.05 -9.28 -10.93
C LYS A 85 -6.31 -8.96 -9.46
N ALA A 86 -5.35 -9.22 -8.58
CA ALA A 86 -5.46 -8.91 -7.16
C ALA A 86 -5.47 -7.39 -6.90
N LEU A 87 -4.61 -6.63 -7.61
CA LEU A 87 -4.58 -5.18 -7.57
C LEU A 87 -5.88 -4.57 -8.13
N ASP A 88 -6.37 -5.07 -9.26
CA ASP A 88 -7.64 -4.62 -9.85
C ASP A 88 -8.82 -4.82 -8.88
N ALA A 89 -8.90 -5.98 -8.23
CA ALA A 89 -9.94 -6.24 -7.23
C ALA A 89 -9.82 -5.30 -6.01
N TYR A 90 -8.59 -4.99 -5.58
CA TYR A 90 -8.31 -4.07 -4.48
C TYR A 90 -8.78 -2.64 -4.81
N TYR A 91 -8.41 -2.11 -5.98
CA TYR A 91 -8.78 -0.75 -6.40
C TYR A 91 -10.27 -0.64 -6.79
N ALA A 92 -10.85 -1.66 -7.43
CA ALA A 92 -12.27 -1.68 -7.78
C ALA A 92 -13.18 -1.65 -6.54
N GLY A 93 -12.75 -2.28 -5.43
CA GLY A 93 -13.42 -2.20 -4.13
C GLY A 93 -13.17 -0.89 -3.38
N GLY A 94 -12.30 -0.01 -3.90
CA GLY A 94 -11.92 1.24 -3.25
C GLY A 94 -11.11 1.03 -1.97
N TRP A 95 -10.47 -0.12 -1.79
CA TRP A 95 -9.82 -0.49 -0.54
C TRP A 95 -8.55 0.29 -0.22
N ASN A 96 -7.98 0.97 -1.22
CA ASN A 96 -6.97 2.01 -1.04
C ASN A 96 -7.46 3.16 -0.15
N LYS A 97 -8.77 3.38 -0.03
CA LYS A 97 -9.33 4.42 0.84
C LYS A 97 -9.27 4.07 2.31
N LEU A 98 -9.08 2.80 2.67
CA LEU A 98 -9.01 2.39 4.08
C LEU A 98 -7.77 2.96 4.79
N GLU A 99 -6.66 3.13 4.07
CA GLU A 99 -5.39 3.65 4.61
C GLU A 99 -5.25 5.19 4.52
N LEU A 100 -6.24 5.85 3.88
CA LEU A 100 -6.25 7.28 3.64
C LEU A 100 -7.01 8.04 4.73
N PRO A 101 -6.54 9.23 5.11
CA PRO A 101 -7.32 10.15 5.93
C PRO A 101 -8.50 10.74 5.13
N GLU A 102 -9.49 11.27 5.85
CA GLU A 102 -10.71 11.82 5.24
C GLU A 102 -10.44 12.98 4.28
N ASN A 103 -9.45 13.84 4.56
CA ASN A 103 -9.09 14.97 3.69
C ASN A 103 -8.59 14.51 2.30
N LEU A 104 -8.20 13.23 2.17
CA LEU A 104 -7.80 12.60 0.91
C LEU A 104 -8.88 11.68 0.34
N GLY A 105 -10.12 11.73 0.85
CA GLY A 105 -11.24 10.89 0.43
C GLY A 105 -11.18 9.45 0.95
N GLY A 106 -10.41 9.24 2.03
CA GLY A 106 -10.34 7.96 2.72
C GLY A 106 -11.54 7.67 3.63
N PHE A 107 -11.58 6.46 4.17
CA PHE A 107 -12.63 6.03 5.10
C PHE A 107 -12.43 6.56 6.53
N GLY A 108 -11.32 7.26 6.81
CA GLY A 108 -11.06 7.80 8.15
C GLY A 108 -10.75 6.70 9.19
N ALA A 109 -10.28 5.53 8.76
CA ALA A 109 -9.99 4.43 9.68
C ALA A 109 -8.78 4.75 10.58
N PRO A 110 -8.82 4.41 11.88
CA PRO A 110 -7.66 4.56 12.75
C PRO A 110 -6.56 3.53 12.41
N PRO A 111 -5.29 3.80 12.78
CA PRO A 111 -4.19 2.88 12.52
C PRO A 111 -4.43 1.44 13.00
N THR A 112 -5.15 1.24 14.10
CA THR A 112 -5.51 -0.09 14.61
C THR A 112 -6.33 -0.90 13.61
N VAL A 113 -7.29 -0.29 12.94
CA VAL A 113 -8.10 -0.92 11.87
C VAL A 113 -7.28 -1.07 10.59
N GLN A 114 -6.47 -0.06 10.24
CA GLN A 114 -5.58 -0.12 9.06
C GLN A 114 -4.60 -1.30 9.15
N TRP A 115 -3.98 -1.51 10.32
CA TRP A 115 -3.04 -2.62 10.54
C TRP A 115 -3.73 -3.97 10.61
N ALA A 116 -4.95 -4.04 11.15
CA ALA A 116 -5.77 -5.26 11.08
C ALA A 116 -6.06 -5.68 9.63
N ALA A 117 -6.37 -4.73 8.75
CA ALA A 117 -6.50 -5.00 7.32
C ALA A 117 -5.15 -5.36 6.68
N PHE A 118 -4.07 -4.68 7.05
CA PHE A 118 -2.73 -4.98 6.56
C PHE A 118 -2.29 -6.42 6.89
N GLU A 119 -2.60 -6.92 8.09
CA GLU A 119 -2.37 -8.32 8.45
C GLU A 119 -3.02 -9.27 7.44
N MET A 120 -4.24 -8.97 6.99
CA MET A 120 -4.93 -9.79 6.00
C MET A 120 -4.25 -9.77 4.64
N MET A 121 -3.74 -8.61 4.21
CA MET A 121 -2.95 -8.50 2.99
C MET A 121 -1.66 -9.33 3.11
N ALA A 122 -0.94 -9.18 4.22
CA ALA A 122 0.32 -9.86 4.46
C ALA A 122 0.14 -11.38 4.58
N GLY A 123 -0.95 -11.84 5.20
CA GLY A 123 -1.29 -13.26 5.30
C GLY A 123 -1.78 -13.84 3.96
N ALA A 124 -2.52 -13.07 3.18
CA ALA A 124 -3.03 -13.50 1.88
C ALA A 124 -1.94 -13.55 0.81
N ASN A 125 -1.21 -12.45 0.62
CA ASN A 125 -0.12 -12.35 -0.34
C ASN A 125 0.77 -11.12 -0.04
N PRO A 126 1.86 -11.30 0.72
CA PRO A 126 2.72 -10.19 1.13
C PRO A 126 3.47 -9.56 -0.06
N SER A 127 3.65 -10.28 -1.16
CA SER A 127 4.31 -9.73 -2.35
C SER A 127 3.42 -8.70 -3.06
N VAL A 128 2.11 -8.97 -3.17
CA VAL A 128 1.15 -8.02 -3.75
C VAL A 128 1.00 -6.79 -2.85
N THR A 129 1.11 -6.95 -1.53
CA THR A 129 1.03 -5.84 -0.55
C THR A 129 2.03 -4.73 -0.83
N PHE A 130 3.19 -5.02 -1.41
CA PHE A 130 4.14 -3.96 -1.72
C PHE A 130 3.72 -3.13 -2.93
N TYR A 131 2.95 -3.66 -3.89
CA TYR A 131 2.59 -2.91 -5.10
C TYR A 131 1.54 -1.80 -4.89
N ILE A 132 0.96 -1.67 -3.69
CA ILE A 132 0.00 -0.60 -3.33
C ILE A 132 0.65 0.63 -2.66
N LEU A 133 1.99 0.69 -2.58
CA LEU A 133 2.72 1.77 -1.88
C LEU A 133 2.43 3.19 -2.38
N GLY A 134 1.85 3.35 -3.58
CA GLY A 134 1.45 4.64 -4.13
C GLY A 134 0.53 5.42 -3.19
N THR A 135 -0.51 4.77 -2.67
CA THR A 135 -1.47 5.39 -1.74
C THR A 135 -0.79 5.86 -0.46
N MET A 136 0.09 5.02 0.12
CA MET A 136 0.87 5.37 1.31
C MET A 136 1.76 6.60 1.04
N MET A 137 2.42 6.64 -0.10
CA MET A 137 3.32 7.75 -0.45
C MET A 137 2.55 9.04 -0.69
N ALA A 138 1.33 8.98 -1.23
CA ALA A 138 0.46 10.15 -1.37
C ALA A 138 0.14 10.79 0.00
N LYS A 139 -0.09 9.98 1.05
CA LYS A 139 -0.27 10.48 2.43
C LYS A 139 0.99 11.19 2.96
N ILE A 140 2.17 10.66 2.66
CA ILE A 140 3.45 11.27 3.07
C ILE A 140 3.63 12.63 2.37
N ILE A 141 3.34 12.71 1.07
CA ILE A 141 3.40 13.97 0.33
C ILE A 141 2.35 14.96 0.85
N ASP A 142 1.14 14.50 1.17
CA ASP A 142 0.13 15.37 1.79
C ASP A 142 0.58 15.92 3.14
N GLN A 143 1.35 15.17 3.92
CA GLN A 143 1.85 15.65 5.21
C GLN A 143 3.02 16.62 5.08
N PHE A 144 4.01 16.29 4.24
CA PHE A 144 5.32 16.99 4.22
C PHE A 144 5.56 17.87 2.99
N GLY A 145 4.77 17.68 1.93
CA GLY A 145 4.95 18.41 0.66
C GLY A 145 4.54 19.88 0.75
N THR A 146 5.11 20.70 -0.12
CA THR A 146 4.65 22.09 -0.33
C THR A 146 3.24 22.08 -0.95
N PRO A 147 2.47 23.19 -0.86
CA PRO A 147 1.15 23.26 -1.52
C PRO A 147 1.18 22.89 -3.01
N ALA A 148 2.23 23.31 -3.72
CA ALA A 148 2.44 22.97 -5.13
C ALA A 148 2.70 21.46 -5.34
N GLN A 149 3.51 20.82 -4.48
CA GLN A 149 3.75 19.38 -4.54
C GLN A 149 2.48 18.57 -4.23
N LYS A 150 1.71 18.97 -3.21
CA LYS A 150 0.43 18.32 -2.88
C LYS A 150 -0.54 18.37 -4.06
N GLN A 151 -0.70 19.55 -4.66
CA GLN A 151 -1.56 19.74 -5.83
C GLN A 151 -1.10 18.92 -7.04
N ARG A 152 0.23 18.86 -7.26
CA ARG A 152 0.81 18.16 -8.41
C ARG A 152 0.72 16.64 -8.29
N TYR A 153 0.94 16.08 -7.10
CA TYR A 153 1.16 14.65 -6.95
C TYR A 153 0.00 13.91 -6.27
N VAL A 154 -0.57 14.44 -5.18
CA VAL A 154 -1.48 13.67 -4.32
C VAL A 154 -2.73 13.23 -5.09
N LYS A 155 -3.47 14.17 -5.67
CA LYS A 155 -4.72 13.83 -6.38
C LYS A 155 -4.48 12.88 -7.58
N PRO A 156 -3.50 13.13 -8.48
CA PRO A 156 -3.19 12.19 -9.55
C PRO A 156 -2.78 10.80 -9.06
N MET A 157 -1.95 10.71 -8.02
CA MET A 157 -1.53 9.42 -7.46
C MET A 157 -2.71 8.59 -6.99
N LEU A 158 -3.69 9.22 -6.32
CA LEU A 158 -4.87 8.53 -5.80
C LEU A 158 -5.86 8.15 -6.90
N ASP A 159 -6.18 9.09 -7.80
CA ASP A 159 -7.19 8.88 -8.86
C ASP A 159 -6.73 7.93 -9.97
N GLN A 160 -5.41 7.88 -10.22
CA GLN A 160 -4.84 7.10 -11.32
C GLN A 160 -4.01 5.91 -10.83
N HIS A 161 -4.04 5.64 -9.53
CA HIS A 161 -3.35 4.52 -8.88
C HIS A 161 -1.87 4.48 -9.26
N TRP A 162 -1.17 5.60 -9.13
CA TRP A 162 0.26 5.65 -9.40
C TRP A 162 1.02 4.73 -8.45
N GLY A 163 2.10 4.12 -8.93
CA GLY A 163 3.05 3.41 -8.12
C GLY A 163 3.86 4.36 -7.24
N ALA A 164 4.56 3.80 -6.27
CA ALA A 164 5.59 4.51 -5.55
C ALA A 164 6.64 3.55 -5.01
N THR A 165 7.82 4.10 -4.75
CA THR A 165 8.94 3.37 -4.16
C THR A 165 9.76 4.28 -3.25
N MET A 166 10.55 3.67 -2.38
CA MET A 166 11.56 4.33 -1.54
C MET A 166 12.94 3.97 -2.07
N VAL A 167 13.71 4.97 -2.50
CA VAL A 167 14.95 4.77 -3.27
C VAL A 167 16.21 5.13 -2.46
N LEU A 168 16.54 4.33 -1.45
CA LEU A 168 17.65 4.62 -0.52
C LEU A 168 18.93 3.86 -0.87
N THR A 169 18.85 2.53 -0.86
CA THR A 169 20.00 1.60 -0.88
C THR A 169 20.86 1.71 -2.14
N GLU A 170 22.17 1.66 -1.97
CA GLU A 170 23.19 1.60 -3.03
C GLU A 170 24.06 0.34 -2.85
N PRO A 171 24.81 -0.12 -3.87
CA PRO A 171 25.72 -1.26 -3.72
C PRO A 171 26.70 -1.15 -2.54
N GLY A 172 27.13 0.07 -2.19
CA GLY A 172 28.02 0.37 -1.07
C GLY A 172 27.33 0.94 0.18
N ALA A 173 26.00 1.13 0.17
CA ALA A 173 25.27 1.78 1.27
C ALA A 173 23.93 1.05 1.51
N GLY A 174 23.91 0.19 2.53
CA GLY A 174 22.72 -0.55 3.00
C GLY A 174 22.32 -0.09 4.39
N SER A 175 22.75 -0.81 5.43
CA SER A 175 22.53 -0.40 6.82
C SER A 175 23.19 0.96 7.13
N ASP A 176 24.34 1.24 6.53
CA ASP A 176 24.97 2.57 6.56
C ASP A 176 24.45 3.43 5.41
N VAL A 177 23.24 3.98 5.58
CA VAL A 177 22.59 4.85 4.58
C VAL A 177 23.41 6.12 4.33
N GLY A 178 24.16 6.60 5.33
CA GLY A 178 24.96 7.82 5.25
C GLY A 178 26.15 7.72 4.28
N ALA A 179 26.56 6.50 3.92
CA ALA A 179 27.60 6.25 2.93
C ALA A 179 27.13 6.41 1.47
N GLY A 180 25.87 6.80 1.24
CA GLY A 180 25.31 7.01 -0.09
C GLY A 180 26.09 8.03 -0.93
N THR A 181 26.19 7.74 -2.22
CA THR A 181 27.00 8.50 -3.20
C THR A 181 26.19 9.12 -4.32
N THR A 182 24.89 8.78 -4.43
CA THR A 182 23.96 9.43 -5.36
C THR A 182 23.92 10.93 -5.07
N LYS A 183 24.07 11.74 -6.11
CA LYS A 183 24.19 13.20 -6.01
C LYS A 183 22.90 13.88 -6.44
N ALA A 184 22.55 14.95 -5.76
CA ALA A 184 21.54 15.91 -6.20
C ALA A 184 22.25 17.22 -6.57
N THR A 185 22.25 17.57 -7.86
CA THR A 185 22.82 18.83 -8.36
C THR A 185 21.69 19.81 -8.60
N HIS A 186 21.72 20.97 -7.94
CA HIS A 186 20.73 22.02 -8.15
C HIS A 186 20.80 22.57 -9.58
N VAL A 187 19.65 22.74 -10.23
CA VAL A 187 19.55 23.22 -11.62
C VAL A 187 18.99 24.65 -11.66
N ALA A 188 17.76 24.85 -11.19
CA ALA A 188 17.08 26.14 -11.10
C ALA A 188 15.87 26.05 -10.17
N GLY A 189 15.52 27.14 -9.48
CA GLY A 189 14.35 27.16 -8.59
C GLY A 189 14.40 26.04 -7.55
N ASP A 190 13.39 25.16 -7.57
CA ASP A 190 13.30 23.96 -6.71
C ASP A 190 13.68 22.65 -7.44
N GLU A 191 14.29 22.74 -8.63
CA GLU A 191 14.66 21.58 -9.46
C GLU A 191 16.09 21.10 -9.19
N TYR A 192 16.25 19.79 -9.07
CA TYR A 192 17.51 19.10 -8.88
C TYR A 192 17.64 17.95 -9.88
N LEU A 193 18.85 17.77 -10.42
CA LEU A 193 19.22 16.59 -11.19
C LEU A 193 19.79 15.53 -10.24
N LEU A 194 19.21 14.32 -10.26
CA LEU A 194 19.69 13.18 -9.49
C LEU A 194 20.57 12.28 -10.38
N ASP A 195 21.77 11.94 -9.91
CA ASP A 195 22.71 11.05 -10.61
C ASP A 195 23.29 10.02 -9.63
N GLY A 196 23.08 8.74 -9.92
CA GLY A 196 23.57 7.62 -9.12
C GLY A 196 22.88 6.29 -9.45
N VAL A 197 23.36 5.21 -8.83
CA VAL A 197 22.83 3.85 -9.01
C VAL A 197 22.32 3.31 -7.68
N LYS A 198 21.04 2.95 -7.66
CA LYS A 198 20.35 2.39 -6.51
C LYS A 198 20.13 0.90 -6.70
N ARG A 199 19.95 0.15 -5.60
CA ARG A 199 19.84 -1.31 -5.61
C ARG A 199 18.79 -1.79 -4.61
N PHE A 200 18.15 -2.92 -4.92
CA PHE A 200 17.12 -3.55 -4.08
C PHE A 200 15.91 -2.64 -3.82
N ILE A 201 15.48 -1.96 -4.89
CA ILE A 201 14.35 -1.05 -4.86
C ILE A 201 13.08 -1.86 -5.17
N THR A 202 12.28 -2.11 -4.13
CA THR A 202 10.95 -2.71 -4.28
C THR A 202 10.08 -1.81 -5.14
N ASN A 203 9.35 -2.39 -6.10
CA ASN A 203 8.56 -1.66 -7.11
C ASN A 203 9.37 -0.65 -7.93
N GLY A 204 10.62 -0.98 -8.28
CA GLY A 204 11.41 -0.13 -9.17
C GLY A 204 10.78 0.06 -10.55
N ASP A 205 9.99 -0.93 -11.02
CA ASP A 205 9.16 -0.89 -12.22
C ASP A 205 8.07 -1.98 -12.14
N PHE A 206 6.89 -1.74 -12.73
CA PHE A 206 5.82 -2.73 -12.95
C PHE A 206 4.72 -2.19 -13.89
N ASP A 207 3.94 -3.09 -14.49
CA ASP A 207 3.02 -2.79 -15.61
C ASP A 207 1.56 -2.49 -15.23
N HIS A 208 1.26 -2.40 -13.93
CA HIS A 208 -0.10 -2.09 -13.42
C HIS A 208 -0.43 -0.58 -13.37
N PRO A 209 0.43 0.29 -12.80
CA PRO A 209 0.11 1.69 -12.61
C PRO A 209 0.33 2.49 -13.89
N LYS A 210 -0.29 3.67 -13.96
CA LYS A 210 -0.10 4.59 -15.09
C LYS A 210 1.18 5.42 -15.00
N ASN A 211 1.77 5.50 -13.80
CA ASN A 211 2.98 6.25 -13.47
C ASN A 211 3.55 5.73 -12.16
#